data_AF-A0A6H0KVD1-F1
#
_entry.id   AF-A0A6H0KVD1-F1
#
_cell.length_a   1.000
_cell.length_b   1.000
_cell.length_c   1.000
_cell.angle_alpha   90.00
_cell.angle_beta   90.00
_cell.angle_gamma   90.00
#
_symmetry.space_group_name_H-M   'P 1'
#
loop_
_entity.id
_entity.type
_entity.pdbx_description
1 polymer ?
#
loop_
_entity_poly.entity_id
_entity_poly.type
_entity_poly.pdbx_seq_one_letter_code
_entity_poly.pdbx_strand_id
1 'polypeptide(L)'
;MAYISCIYNTYITPLQQILKIMTASHDKSLEAFIENTSTAKADNISVEVSTNPSPSGDSWFDDPKNMESVMRGIEDAEQERTKAYSMDEIKNLLEV
;
A
#
# COMPACT_ATOMS: atom_id res chain seq x y z
N MET A 1 1.37 35.28 -17.25
CA MET A 1 0.74 35.40 -15.91
C MET A 1 -0.79 35.42 -15.92
N ALA A 2 -1.49 35.94 -16.94
CA ALA A 2 -2.97 35.95 -16.98
C ALA A 2 -3.62 34.56 -17.09
N TYR A 3 -3.00 33.61 -17.80
CA TYR A 3 -3.57 32.29 -18.05
C TYR A 3 -3.66 31.42 -16.76
N ILE A 4 -2.62 31.46 -15.92
CA ILE A 4 -2.61 30.75 -14.63
C ILE A 4 -3.67 31.33 -13.69
N SER A 5 -3.81 32.67 -13.64
CA SER A 5 -4.83 33.35 -12.83
C SER A 5 -6.25 33.01 -13.31
N CYS A 6 -6.48 32.94 -14.62
CA CYS A 6 -7.75 32.53 -15.20
C CYS A 6 -8.12 31.10 -14.79
N ILE A 7 -7.19 30.14 -14.94
CA ILE A 7 -7.44 28.75 -14.52
C ILE A 7 -7.74 28.66 -13.02
N TYR A 8 -7.00 29.39 -12.20
CA TYR A 8 -7.18 29.37 -10.75
C TYR A 8 -8.57 29.88 -10.35
N ASN A 9 -8.99 31.02 -10.89
CA ASN A 9 -10.30 31.62 -10.56
C ASN A 9 -11.48 30.88 -11.20
N THR A 10 -11.32 30.33 -12.41
CA THR A 10 -12.41 29.63 -13.10
C THR A 10 -12.65 28.24 -12.53
N TYR A 11 -11.60 27.50 -12.17
CA TYR A 11 -11.74 26.09 -11.80
C TYR A 11 -11.41 25.80 -10.35
N ILE A 12 -10.39 26.43 -9.76
CA ILE A 12 -9.92 26.07 -8.41
C ILE A 12 -10.72 26.77 -7.30
N THR A 13 -10.98 28.06 -7.44
CA THR A 13 -11.71 28.84 -6.42
C THR A 13 -13.13 28.31 -6.16
N PRO A 14 -13.94 27.94 -7.17
CA PRO A 14 -15.28 27.40 -6.93
C PRO A 14 -15.24 26.04 -6.23
N LEU A 15 -14.31 25.16 -6.60
CA LEU A 15 -14.15 23.84 -5.96
C LEU A 15 -13.80 23.98 -4.47
N GLN A 16 -12.91 24.92 -4.13
CA GLN A 16 -12.57 25.20 -2.73
C GLN A 16 -13.77 25.72 -1.91
N GLN A 17 -14.65 26.52 -2.52
CA GLN A 17 -15.85 27.02 -1.85
C GLN A 17 -16.87 25.91 -1.61
N ILE A 18 -17.12 25.07 -2.61
CA ILE A 18 -18.02 23.92 -2.50
C ILE A 18 -17.57 22.98 -1.38
N LEU A 19 -16.27 22.71 -1.30
CA LEU A 19 -15.72 21.86 -0.26
C LEU A 19 -15.92 22.45 1.15
N LYS A 20 -15.68 23.76 1.33
CA LYS A 20 -15.93 24.45 2.62
C LYS A 20 -17.40 24.43 3.04
N ILE A 21 -18.34 24.53 2.08
CA ILE A 21 -19.77 24.43 2.36
C ILE A 21 -20.15 23.02 2.81
N MET A 22 -19.61 22.00 2.14
CA MET A 22 -19.82 20.60 2.53
C MET A 22 -19.26 20.30 3.92
N THR A 23 -18.13 20.89 4.30
CA THR A 23 -17.56 20.66 5.64
C THR A 23 -18.38 21.36 6.73
N ALA A 24 -18.86 22.58 6.44
CA ALA A 24 -19.76 23.32 7.31
C ALA A 24 -21.11 22.61 7.51
N SER A 25 -21.65 21.94 6.48
CA SER A 25 -22.89 21.14 6.62
C SER A 25 -22.72 19.89 7.47
N HIS A 26 -21.49 19.48 7.75
CA HIS A 26 -21.16 18.38 8.66
C HIS A 26 -20.68 18.87 10.04
N ASP A 27 -20.80 20.18 10.33
CA ASP A 27 -20.26 20.85 11.53
C ASP A 27 -18.77 20.54 11.80
N LYS A 28 -18.01 20.26 10.73
CA LYS A 28 -16.59 19.89 10.80
C LYS A 28 -15.74 20.95 10.10
N SER A 29 -14.56 21.19 10.64
CA SER A 29 -13.54 21.95 9.91
C SER A 29 -13.12 21.19 8.65
N LEU A 30 -12.56 21.91 7.68
CA LEU A 30 -12.04 21.30 6.45
C LEU A 30 -10.99 20.22 6.75
N GLU A 31 -10.12 20.50 7.71
CA GLU A 31 -9.08 19.57 8.16
C GLU A 31 -9.70 18.31 8.79
N ALA A 32 -10.68 18.47 9.69
CA ALA A 32 -11.37 17.36 10.33
C ALA A 32 -12.18 16.52 9.33
N PHE A 33 -12.71 17.14 8.27
CA PHE A 33 -13.42 16.42 7.22
C PHE A 33 -12.47 15.57 6.36
N ILE A 34 -11.29 16.10 6.02
CA ILE A 34 -10.26 15.37 5.27
C ILE A 34 -9.74 14.20 6.09
N GLU A 35 -9.43 14.42 7.36
CA GLU A 35 -8.99 13.38 8.29
C GLU A 35 -10.05 12.29 8.41
N ASN A 36 -11.28 12.66 8.74
CA ASN A 36 -12.39 11.71 8.91
C ASN A 36 -12.71 10.92 7.63
N THR A 37 -12.58 11.54 6.45
CA THR A 37 -12.78 10.85 5.17
C THR A 37 -11.63 9.88 4.87
N SER A 38 -10.40 10.24 5.22
CA SER A 38 -9.23 9.39 5.01
C SER A 38 -9.25 8.19 5.95
N THR A 39 -9.59 8.42 7.23
CA THR A 39 -9.80 7.36 8.22
C THR A 39 -10.96 6.46 7.83
N ALA A 40 -12.13 7.01 7.47
CA ALA A 40 -13.26 6.20 7.02
C ALA A 40 -12.98 5.38 5.74
N LYS A 41 -12.11 5.89 4.85
CA LYS A 41 -11.63 5.12 3.69
C LYS A 41 -10.63 4.04 4.08
N ALA A 42 -9.71 4.32 5.00
CA ALA A 42 -8.77 3.31 5.51
C ALA A 42 -9.51 2.18 6.24
N ASP A 43 -10.51 2.53 7.05
CA ASP A 43 -11.34 1.57 7.79
C ASP A 43 -12.23 0.71 6.87
N ASN A 44 -12.51 1.21 5.66
CA ASN A 44 -13.34 0.52 4.65
C ASN A 44 -12.50 -0.11 3.53
N ILE A 45 -11.16 -0.08 3.62
CA ILE A 45 -10.32 -1.01 2.88
C ILE A 45 -10.48 -2.35 3.60
N SER A 46 -11.48 -3.13 3.19
CA SER A 46 -11.45 -4.56 3.46
C SER A 46 -10.25 -5.11 2.70
N VAL A 47 -9.12 -5.25 3.38
CA VAL A 47 -8.04 -6.11 2.88
C VAL A 47 -8.65 -7.50 2.86
N GLU A 48 -9.12 -7.94 1.69
CA GLU A 48 -9.36 -9.36 1.48
C GLU A 48 -8.01 -10.03 1.69
N VAL A 49 -7.83 -10.63 2.88
CA VAL A 49 -6.62 -11.36 3.22
C VAL A 49 -6.69 -12.65 2.42
N SER A 50 -6.22 -12.56 1.17
CA SER A 50 -5.91 -13.72 0.36
C SER A 50 -4.86 -14.55 1.10
N THR A 51 -5.10 -15.86 1.20
CA THR A 51 -4.10 -16.79 1.71
C THR A 51 -2.89 -16.90 0.79
N ASN A 52 -3.07 -16.58 -0.49
CA ASN A 52 -1.99 -16.40 -1.44
C ASN A 52 -1.34 -15.02 -1.19
N PRO A 53 -0.07 -14.97 -0.73
CA PRO A 53 0.62 -13.73 -0.42
C PRO A 53 1.00 -12.92 -1.67
N SER A 54 0.86 -13.49 -2.88
CA SER A 54 1.13 -12.80 -4.14
C SER A 54 0.01 -11.82 -4.51
N PRO A 55 0.31 -10.51 -4.64
CA PRO A 55 -0.68 -9.52 -5.08
C PRO A 55 -1.18 -9.75 -6.51
N SER A 56 -0.43 -10.49 -7.33
CA SER A 56 -0.84 -10.86 -8.70
C SER A 56 -1.58 -12.20 -8.78
N GLY A 57 -1.76 -12.91 -7.66
CA GLY A 57 -2.39 -14.23 -7.64
C GLY A 57 -1.54 -15.31 -8.29
N ASP A 58 -0.23 -15.31 -8.03
CA ASP A 58 0.66 -16.34 -8.56
C ASP A 58 0.30 -17.73 -8.00
N SER A 59 -0.12 -18.62 -8.89
CA SER A 59 -0.53 -20.00 -8.58
C SER A 59 0.53 -20.85 -7.90
N TRP A 60 1.81 -20.45 -7.96
CA TRP A 60 2.87 -21.14 -7.23
C TRP A 60 2.58 -21.19 -5.72
N PHE A 61 1.98 -20.14 -5.16
CA PHE A 61 1.60 -20.07 -3.75
C PHE A 61 0.28 -20.77 -3.42
N ASP A 62 -0.47 -21.24 -4.42
CA ASP A 62 -1.69 -22.03 -4.18
C ASP A 62 -1.36 -23.51 -3.90
N ASP A 63 -0.15 -23.97 -4.23
CA ASP A 63 0.32 -25.32 -3.90
C ASP A 63 0.71 -25.42 -2.41
N PRO A 64 0.04 -26.30 -1.62
CA PRO A 64 0.37 -26.48 -0.21
C PRO A 64 1.84 -26.83 0.06
N LYS A 65 2.49 -27.59 -0.83
CA LYS A 65 3.91 -27.98 -0.66
C LYS A 65 4.84 -26.79 -0.77
N ASN A 66 4.52 -25.84 -1.65
CA ASN A 66 5.29 -24.62 -1.82
C ASN A 66 5.13 -23.74 -0.58
N MET A 67 3.91 -23.63 -0.06
CA MET A 67 3.63 -22.92 1.19
C MET A 67 4.32 -23.55 2.39
N GLU A 68 4.39 -24.88 2.49
CA GLU A 68 5.19 -25.58 3.51
C GLU A 68 6.67 -25.18 3.44
N SER A 69 7.23 -25.06 2.23
CA SER A 69 8.60 -24.59 2.04
C SER A 69 8.79 -23.15 2.50
N VAL A 70 7.85 -22.25 2.20
CA VAL A 70 7.91 -20.85 2.64
C VAL A 70 7.85 -20.76 4.16
N MET A 71 6.91 -21.47 4.80
CA MET A 71 6.74 -21.45 6.25
C MET A 71 8.00 -21.96 6.97
N ARG A 72 8.60 -23.04 6.48
CA ARG A 72 9.90 -23.52 7.00
C ARG A 72 11.00 -22.48 6.81
N GLY A 73 11.06 -21.80 5.66
CA GLY A 73 12.04 -20.73 5.43
C GLY A 73 11.91 -19.56 6.42
N ILE A 74 10.67 -19.22 6.81
CA ILE A 74 10.40 -18.21 7.84
C ILE A 74 10.89 -18.70 9.21
N GLU A 75 10.55 -19.94 9.59
CA GLU A 75 11.02 -20.53 10.85
C GLU A 75 12.56 -20.60 10.93
N ASP A 76 13.22 -20.98 9.84
CA ASP A 76 14.68 -21.03 9.75
C ASP A 76 15.29 -19.63 9.95
N ALA A 77 14.67 -18.58 9.42
CA ALA A 77 15.13 -17.20 9.59
C ALA A 77 14.92 -16.70 11.03
N GLU A 78 13.76 -16.99 11.63
CA GLU A 78 13.45 -16.64 13.03
C GLU A 78 14.37 -17.35 14.03
N GLN A 79 14.78 -18.58 13.71
CA GLN A 79 15.71 -19.37 14.53
C GLN A 79 17.19 -19.11 14.19
N GLU A 80 17.48 -18.11 13.35
CA GLU A 80 18.84 -17.75 12.90
C GLU A 80 19.60 -18.93 12.26
N ARG A 81 18.88 -19.90 11.67
CA ARG A 81 19.43 -21.05 10.93
C ARG A 81 19.74 -20.72 9.46
N THR A 82 19.61 -19.45 9.08
CA THR A 82 19.95 -18.94 7.74
C THR A 82 21.39 -18.44 7.68
N LYS A 83 22.05 -18.64 6.54
CA LYS A 83 23.37 -18.05 6.26
C LYS A 83 23.23 -16.98 5.18
N ALA A 84 23.75 -15.79 5.45
CA ALA A 84 23.93 -14.77 4.42
C ALA A 84 25.12 -15.12 3.53
N TYR A 85 24.94 -14.99 2.21
CA TYR A 85 26.00 -15.19 1.23
C TYR A 85 26.18 -13.92 0.41
N SER A 86 27.44 -13.61 0.10
CA SER A 86 27.80 -12.65 -0.94
C SER A 86 27.59 -13.24 -2.34
N MET A 87 27.50 -12.37 -3.35
CA MET A 87 27.38 -12.80 -4.74
C MET A 87 28.54 -13.70 -5.19
N ASP A 88 29.75 -13.42 -4.72
CA ASP A 88 30.94 -14.19 -5.09
C ASP A 88 30.92 -15.58 -4.43
N GLU A 89 30.45 -15.70 -3.18
CA GLU A 89 30.27 -17.01 -2.54
C GLU A 89 29.20 -17.85 -3.25
N ILE A 90 28.10 -17.23 -3.70
CA ILE A 90 27.04 -17.92 -4.45
C ILE A 90 27.59 -18.46 -5.78
N LYS A 91 28.33 -17.64 -6.53
CA LYS A 91 28.96 -18.06 -7.79
C LYS A 91 29.89 -19.25 -7.61
N ASN A 92 30.75 -19.19 -6.59
CA ASN A 92 31.65 -20.29 -6.27
C ASN A 92 30.91 -21.58 -5.87
N LEU A 93 29.79 -21.47 -5.15
CA LEU A 93 28.97 -22.63 -4.76
C LEU A 93 28.20 -23.26 -5.93
N LEU A 94 27.75 -22.44 -6.87
CA LEU A 94 27.01 -22.88 -8.04
C LEU A 94 27.92 -23.28 -9.21
N GLU A 95 29.23 -23.12 -9.06
CA GLU A 95 30.24 -23.37 -10.10
C GLU A 95 29.99 -22.57 -11.40
N VAL A 96 29.57 -21.30 -11.25
CA VAL A 96 29.23 -20.37 -12.36
C VAL A 96 30.02 -19.07 -12.35
#